data_AF-A0A1X7UBF2-F1
#
_entry.id   AF-A0A1X7UBF2-F1
#
_cell.length_a   1.000
_cell.length_b   1.000
_cell.length_c   1.000
_cell.angle_alpha   90.00
_cell.angle_beta   90.00
_cell.angle_gamma   90.00
#
_symmetry.space_group_name_H-M   'P 1'
#
loop_
_entity.id
_entity.type
_entity.pdbx_description
1 polymer ?
#
loop_
_entity_poly.entity_id
_entity_poly.type
_entity_poly.pdbx_seq_one_letter_code
_entity_poly.pdbx_strand_id
1 'polypeptide(L)'
;ISFGPACTRQLLALAARNCLVGYSNIVKVGGFSLARFVPDDQYTASEGAKYAVKWSPPEVITHGRFSSKSDVWSYGILLWELWSSGKNPYLGISNPLVLDKVLSGYRLEKPKLCPSKVYDLMKRSWQVNPSDRPSFAVLLDSLKAMVGEVEAFMLYVCLQTFTVVI
;
A
#
# COMPACT_ATOMS: atom_id res chain seq x y z
N ILE A 1 2.56 26.75 -2.50
CA ILE A 1 1.08 26.75 -2.57
C ILE A 1 0.60 26.06 -1.32
N SER A 2 0.08 26.82 -0.36
CA SER A 2 -0.40 26.28 0.91
C SER A 2 -1.86 25.86 0.73
N PHE A 3 -2.15 24.58 0.96
CA PHE A 3 -3.50 24.03 0.85
C PHE A 3 -4.00 23.61 2.23
N GLY A 4 -5.28 23.84 2.48
CA GLY A 4 -5.92 23.61 3.78
C GLY A 4 -6.06 22.13 4.18
N PRO A 5 -6.36 21.86 5.46
CA PRO A 5 -6.25 20.54 6.11
C PRO A 5 -7.23 19.44 5.65
N ALA A 6 -8.05 19.67 4.62
CA ALA A 6 -9.15 18.76 4.23
C ALA A 6 -8.93 18.02 2.90
N CYS A 7 -7.76 18.16 2.27
CA CYS A 7 -7.48 17.54 0.97
C CYS A 7 -6.51 16.37 1.14
N THR A 8 -7.00 15.14 0.95
CA THR A 8 -6.16 13.94 1.03
C THR A 8 -5.70 13.55 -0.37
N ARG A 9 -4.44 13.10 -0.46
CA ARG A 9 -3.84 12.66 -1.71
C ARG A 9 -4.04 11.16 -1.86
N GLN A 10 -4.73 10.74 -2.92
CA GLN A 10 -4.98 9.33 -3.19
C GLN A 10 -4.05 8.80 -4.28
N LEU A 11 -3.40 7.66 -4.00
CA LEU A 11 -2.42 7.06 -4.89
C LEU A 11 -3.01 5.88 -5.67
N LEU A 12 -3.38 6.13 -6.93
CA LEU A 12 -3.93 5.09 -7.82
C LEU A 12 -2.92 3.98 -8.22
N ALA A 13 -1.64 4.10 -7.82
CA ALA A 13 -0.58 3.17 -8.17
C ALA A 13 0.57 3.12 -7.14
N LEU A 14 0.29 2.89 -5.85
CA LEU A 14 1.37 2.66 -4.87
C LEU A 14 1.98 1.26 -5.05
N ALA A 15 3.27 1.21 -5.40
CA ALA A 15 4.02 -0.04 -5.63
C ALA A 15 5.54 0.20 -5.53
N ALA A 16 6.32 -0.86 -5.30
CA ALA A 16 7.78 -0.74 -5.16
C ALA A 16 8.46 -0.11 -6.38
N ARG A 17 7.98 -0.44 -7.59
CA ARG A 17 8.46 0.15 -8.86
C ARG A 17 8.33 1.67 -8.95
N ASN A 18 7.43 2.26 -8.16
CA ASN A 18 7.20 3.69 -8.12
C ASN A 18 7.99 4.35 -6.98
N CYS A 19 8.82 3.61 -6.23
CA CYS A 19 9.70 4.17 -5.22
C CYS A 19 11.10 4.40 -5.82
N LEU A 20 11.56 5.65 -5.80
CA LEU A 20 12.89 6.07 -6.25
C LEU A 20 13.82 6.19 -5.04
N VAL A 21 14.96 5.50 -5.09
CA VAL A 21 15.99 5.58 -4.03
C VAL A 21 17.03 6.61 -4.44
N GLY A 22 17.24 7.62 -3.61
CA GLY A 22 18.23 8.69 -3.77
C GLY A 22 19.43 8.54 -2.83
N TYR A 23 20.28 9.57 -2.80
CA TYR A 23 21.46 9.62 -1.92
C TYR A 23 21.06 9.52 -0.44
N SER A 24 21.91 8.90 0.38
CA SER A 24 21.66 8.66 1.81
C SER A 24 20.41 7.82 2.12
N ASN A 25 20.10 6.86 1.23
CA ASN A 25 18.97 5.93 1.31
C ASN A 25 17.58 6.59 1.19
N ILE A 26 17.48 7.91 0.94
CA ILE A 26 16.22 8.66 0.80
C ILE A 26 15.30 7.99 -0.24
N VAL A 27 14.13 7.49 0.17
CA VAL A 27 13.14 6.95 -0.76
C VAL A 27 12.05 7.97 -1.02
N LYS A 28 11.82 8.30 -2.30
CA LYS A 28 10.74 9.16 -2.75
C LYS A 28 9.75 8.36 -3.56
N VAL A 29 8.47 8.43 -3.21
CA VAL A 29 7.41 7.90 -4.08
C VAL A 29 7.34 8.79 -5.33
N GLY A 30 7.28 8.16 -6.48
CA GLY A 30 7.00 8.73 -7.80
C GLY A 30 5.67 8.19 -8.35
N GLY A 31 5.41 8.35 -9.65
CA GLY A 31 4.18 7.84 -10.27
C GLY A 31 2.92 8.68 -9.94
N PHE A 32 3.10 9.91 -9.46
CA PHE A 32 2.00 10.81 -9.10
C PHE A 32 1.18 11.35 -10.28
N SER A 33 1.56 11.03 -11.53
CA SER A 33 0.75 11.38 -12.71
C SER A 33 -0.66 10.78 -12.66
N LEU A 34 -0.85 9.75 -11.83
CA LEU A 34 -2.14 9.13 -11.57
C LEU A 34 -2.73 9.53 -10.21
N ALA A 35 -2.02 10.28 -9.36
CA ALA A 35 -2.55 10.68 -8.06
C ALA A 35 -3.62 11.76 -8.19
N ARG A 36 -4.65 11.69 -7.34
CA ARG A 36 -5.75 12.67 -7.30
C ARG A 36 -5.81 13.32 -5.92
N PHE A 37 -6.08 14.62 -5.90
CA PHE A 37 -6.42 15.35 -4.70
C PHE A 37 -7.94 15.35 -4.56
N VAL A 38 -8.41 14.92 -3.40
CA VAL A 38 -9.83 14.62 -3.21
C VAL A 38 -10.31 15.25 -1.91
N PRO A 39 -11.38 16.07 -1.95
CA PRO A 39 -12.10 16.47 -0.75
C PRO A 39 -12.73 15.22 -0.11
N ASP A 40 -12.62 15.06 1.20
CA ASP A 40 -13.32 14.04 2.00
C ASP A 40 -12.86 12.57 1.84
N ASP A 41 -11.60 12.33 1.47
CA ASP A 41 -10.96 11.00 1.49
C ASP A 41 -11.66 9.91 0.65
N GLN A 42 -12.59 10.26 -0.24
CA GLN A 42 -13.27 9.30 -1.10
C GLN A 42 -13.28 9.74 -2.55
N TYR A 43 -12.74 8.89 -3.42
CA TYR A 43 -12.77 9.08 -4.86
C TYR A 43 -13.39 7.85 -5.51
N THR A 44 -14.30 8.08 -6.46
CA THR A 44 -14.79 7.02 -7.33
C THR A 44 -14.25 7.26 -8.72
N ALA A 45 -13.50 6.31 -9.25
CA ALA A 45 -12.92 6.42 -10.58
C ALA A 45 -13.99 6.35 -11.66
N SER A 46 -13.80 7.11 -12.73
CA SER A 46 -14.63 7.02 -13.93
C SER A 46 -14.46 5.66 -14.61
N GLU A 47 -15.51 5.23 -15.32
CA GLU A 47 -15.51 3.98 -16.08
C GLU A 47 -14.32 3.94 -17.07
N GLY A 48 -13.58 2.83 -17.08
CA GLY A 48 -12.37 2.68 -17.91
C GLY A 48 -11.05 3.20 -17.31
N ALA A 49 -11.04 3.72 -16.08
CA ALA A 49 -9.81 4.09 -15.39
C ALA A 49 -8.85 2.89 -15.21
N LYS A 50 -7.58 3.06 -15.58
CA LYS A 50 -6.54 2.04 -15.42
C LYS A 50 -5.85 2.19 -14.07
N TYR A 51 -5.91 1.15 -13.25
CA TYR A 51 -5.20 1.06 -11.96
C TYR A 51 -4.59 -0.33 -11.76
N ALA A 52 -3.67 -0.44 -10.78
CA ALA A 52 -2.86 -1.63 -10.57
C ALA A 52 -3.61 -2.71 -9.77
N VAL A 53 -4.43 -3.53 -10.45
CA VAL A 53 -5.32 -4.55 -9.85
C VAL A 53 -4.66 -5.37 -8.72
N LYS A 54 -3.43 -5.86 -8.91
CA LYS A 54 -2.74 -6.70 -7.92
C LYS A 54 -2.31 -5.99 -6.64
N TRP A 55 -2.31 -4.66 -6.64
CA TRP A 55 -2.05 -3.80 -5.49
C TRP A 55 -3.33 -3.25 -4.88
N SER A 56 -4.45 -3.35 -5.59
CA SER A 56 -5.72 -2.74 -5.20
C SER A 56 -6.54 -3.66 -4.29
N PRO A 57 -7.29 -3.09 -3.33
CA PRO A 57 -8.24 -3.85 -2.54
C PRO A 57 -9.51 -4.19 -3.33
N PRO A 58 -10.36 -5.11 -2.85
CA PRO A 58 -11.57 -5.52 -3.54
C PRO A 58 -12.50 -4.38 -3.92
N GLU A 59 -12.73 -3.39 -3.04
CA GLU A 59 -13.63 -2.27 -3.31
C GLU A 59 -13.14 -1.34 -4.43
N VAL A 60 -11.82 -1.25 -4.64
CA VAL A 60 -11.23 -0.54 -5.77
C VAL A 60 -11.43 -1.33 -7.06
N ILE A 61 -11.16 -2.64 -7.04
CA ILE A 61 -11.27 -3.48 -8.25
C ILE A 61 -12.72 -3.59 -8.73
N THR A 62 -13.67 -3.65 -7.81
CA THR A 62 -15.09 -3.88 -8.10
C THR A 62 -15.85 -2.59 -8.38
N HIS A 63 -15.58 -1.53 -7.62
CA HIS A 63 -16.37 -0.29 -7.67
C HIS A 63 -15.55 0.95 -7.99
N GLY A 64 -14.23 0.82 -8.19
CA GLY A 64 -13.35 1.98 -8.40
C GLY A 64 -13.32 2.95 -7.22
N ARG A 65 -13.61 2.47 -5.99
CA ARG A 65 -13.71 3.31 -4.78
C ARG A 65 -12.38 3.38 -4.05
N PHE A 66 -11.72 4.53 -4.13
CA PHE A 66 -10.44 4.82 -3.50
C PHE A 66 -10.63 5.66 -2.23
N SER A 67 -9.77 5.40 -1.25
CA SER A 67 -9.70 6.10 0.04
C SER A 67 -8.32 5.91 0.68
N SER A 68 -8.04 6.62 1.78
CA SER A 68 -6.86 6.34 2.60
C SER A 68 -6.78 4.85 3.01
N LYS A 69 -7.93 4.18 3.19
CA LYS A 69 -7.97 2.75 3.52
C LYS A 69 -7.62 1.84 2.35
N SER A 70 -7.88 2.26 1.10
CA SER A 70 -7.39 1.51 -0.07
C SER A 70 -5.89 1.66 -0.24
N ASP A 71 -5.35 2.82 0.13
CA ASP A 71 -3.91 3.07 0.11
C ASP A 71 -3.20 2.24 1.18
N VAL A 72 -3.83 2.05 2.36
CA VAL A 72 -3.34 1.12 3.39
C VAL A 72 -3.20 -0.31 2.87
N TRP A 73 -4.17 -0.79 2.08
CA TRP A 73 -4.07 -2.13 1.46
C TRP A 73 -2.87 -2.20 0.52
N SER A 74 -2.77 -1.21 -0.37
CA SER A 74 -1.68 -1.11 -1.36
C SER A 74 -0.32 -1.05 -0.66
N TYR A 75 -0.24 -0.37 0.48
CA TYR A 75 0.94 -0.34 1.34
C TYR A 75 1.28 -1.71 1.94
N GLY A 76 0.28 -2.50 2.34
CA GLY A 76 0.52 -3.90 2.76
C GLY A 76 1.17 -4.72 1.64
N ILE A 77 0.72 -4.56 0.39
CA ILE A 77 1.32 -5.22 -0.78
C ILE A 77 2.75 -4.71 -1.01
N LEU A 78 2.99 -3.40 -0.87
CA LEU A 78 4.33 -2.82 -0.96
C LEU A 78 5.29 -3.40 0.10
N LEU A 79 4.86 -3.51 1.36
CA LEU A 79 5.66 -4.13 2.41
C LEU A 79 6.01 -5.58 2.04
N TRP A 80 5.08 -6.32 1.46
CA TRP A 80 5.34 -7.67 0.97
C TRP A 80 6.35 -7.69 -0.18
N GLU A 81 6.26 -6.76 -1.14
CA GLU A 81 7.25 -6.63 -2.22
C GLU A 81 8.65 -6.40 -1.65
N LEU A 82 8.80 -5.50 -0.68
CA LEU A 82 10.09 -5.23 -0.04
C LEU A 82 10.65 -6.52 0.57
N TRP A 83 9.90 -7.18 1.45
CA TRP A 83 10.36 -8.39 2.13
C TRP A 83 10.52 -9.62 1.23
N SER A 84 9.91 -9.60 0.05
CA SER A 84 10.07 -10.67 -0.95
C SER A 84 11.19 -10.39 -1.94
N SER A 85 11.98 -9.32 -1.74
CA SER A 85 13.04 -8.88 -2.64
C SER A 85 12.52 -8.49 -4.03
N GLY A 86 11.39 -7.77 -4.06
CA GLY A 86 10.80 -7.21 -5.28
C GLY A 86 10.02 -8.20 -6.12
N LYS A 87 9.55 -9.32 -5.56
CA LYS A 87 8.72 -10.26 -6.31
C LYS A 87 7.40 -9.60 -6.71
N ASN A 88 6.87 -10.03 -7.85
CA ASN A 88 5.55 -9.59 -8.30
C ASN A 88 4.46 -10.24 -7.42
N PRO A 89 3.55 -9.46 -6.81
CA PRO A 89 2.47 -10.03 -6.03
C PRO A 89 1.58 -10.92 -6.91
N TYR A 90 1.09 -12.03 -6.34
CA TYR A 90 0.21 -12.97 -7.05
C TYR A 90 0.81 -13.43 -8.39
N LEU A 91 2.11 -13.74 -8.41
CA LEU A 91 2.81 -14.20 -9.61
C LEU A 91 2.09 -15.43 -10.21
N GLY A 92 1.92 -15.46 -11.53
CA GLY A 92 1.21 -16.53 -12.24
C GLY A 92 -0.31 -16.46 -12.17
N ILE A 93 -0.89 -15.51 -11.43
CA ILE A 93 -2.35 -15.33 -11.31
C ILE A 93 -2.75 -14.12 -12.17
N SER A 94 -3.79 -14.30 -13.00
CA SER A 94 -4.36 -13.23 -13.85
C SER A 94 -5.19 -12.26 -13.01
N ASN A 95 -5.32 -11.01 -13.47
CA ASN A 95 -6.04 -9.96 -12.74
C ASN A 95 -7.48 -10.36 -12.34
N PRO A 96 -8.31 -10.98 -13.21
CA PRO A 96 -9.66 -11.41 -12.81
C PRO A 96 -9.63 -12.46 -11.69
N LEU A 97 -8.68 -13.40 -11.73
CA LEU A 97 -8.58 -14.47 -10.73
C LEU A 97 -8.02 -13.98 -9.39
N VAL A 98 -7.24 -12.89 -9.38
CA VAL A 98 -6.76 -12.28 -8.13
C VAL A 98 -7.93 -11.80 -7.27
N LEU A 99 -8.94 -11.16 -7.88
CA LEU A 99 -10.12 -10.69 -7.14
C LEU A 99 -10.84 -11.84 -6.44
N ASP A 100 -11.15 -12.91 -7.19
CA ASP A 100 -11.84 -14.10 -6.67
C ASP A 100 -11.07 -14.76 -5.50
N LYS A 101 -9.75 -14.90 -5.66
CA LYS A 101 -8.89 -15.39 -4.58
C LYS A 101 -8.92 -14.49 -3.35
N VAL A 102 -8.81 -13.18 -3.54
CA VAL A 102 -8.80 -12.23 -2.42
C VAL A 102 -10.14 -12.25 -1.66
N LEU A 103 -11.26 -12.33 -2.40
CA LEU A 103 -12.61 -12.42 -1.83
C LEU A 103 -12.86 -13.76 -1.11
N SER A 104 -12.27 -14.86 -1.57
CA SER A 104 -12.29 -16.15 -0.85
C SER A 104 -11.34 -16.21 0.35
N GLY A 105 -10.69 -15.10 0.70
CA GLY A 105 -9.84 -14.99 1.90
C GLY A 105 -8.36 -15.30 1.66
N TYR A 106 -7.95 -15.61 0.41
CA TYR A 106 -6.54 -15.82 0.11
C TYR A 106 -5.73 -14.54 0.33
N ARG A 107 -4.53 -14.68 0.90
CA ARG A 107 -3.55 -13.60 1.08
C ARG A 107 -2.17 -14.10 0.65
N LEU A 108 -1.29 -13.16 0.29
CA LEU A 108 0.09 -13.49 -0.07
C LEU A 108 0.79 -14.15 1.12
N GLU A 109 1.58 -15.19 0.84
CA GLU A 109 2.32 -15.91 1.87
C GLU A 109 3.41 -15.05 2.51
N LYS A 110 3.75 -15.34 3.77
CA LYS A 110 4.84 -14.63 4.46
C LYS A 110 6.18 -14.84 3.75
N PRO A 111 6.90 -13.79 3.34
CA PRO A 111 8.25 -13.95 2.80
C PRO A 111 9.20 -14.58 3.82
N LYS A 112 10.15 -15.40 3.34
CA LYS A 112 11.03 -16.23 4.20
C LYS A 112 11.77 -15.44 5.28
N LEU A 113 12.25 -14.25 4.95
CA LEU A 113 13.03 -13.40 5.86
C LEU A 113 12.18 -12.36 6.60
N CYS A 114 10.86 -12.36 6.39
CA CYS A 114 9.97 -11.37 7.00
C CYS A 114 9.69 -11.70 8.47
N PRO A 115 9.98 -10.78 9.42
CA PRO A 115 9.58 -10.92 10.81
C PRO A 115 8.07 -11.09 10.92
N SER A 116 7.61 -11.99 11.79
CA SER A 116 6.18 -12.30 11.93
C SER A 116 5.35 -11.06 12.28
N LYS A 117 5.87 -10.16 13.13
CA LYS A 117 5.19 -8.91 13.50
C LYS A 117 4.93 -8.00 12.30
N VAL A 118 5.87 -7.94 11.35
CA VAL A 118 5.71 -7.16 10.12
C VAL A 118 4.70 -7.83 9.20
N TYR A 119 4.70 -9.15 9.09
CA TYR A 119 3.68 -9.86 8.33
C TYR A 119 2.27 -9.73 8.95
N ASP A 120 2.17 -9.67 10.27
CA ASP A 120 0.90 -9.39 10.96
C ASP A 120 0.38 -7.98 10.63
N LEU A 121 1.26 -6.99 10.49
CA LEU A 121 0.88 -5.67 9.94
C LEU A 121 0.32 -5.79 8.53
N MET A 122 0.98 -6.53 7.64
CA MET A 122 0.50 -6.73 6.26
C MET A 122 -0.91 -7.35 6.26
N LYS A 123 -1.15 -8.40 7.07
CA LYS A 123 -2.48 -9.02 7.20
C LYS A 123 -3.55 -8.05 7.73
N ARG A 124 -3.19 -7.16 8.67
CA ARG A 124 -4.10 -6.10 9.15
C ARG A 124 -4.41 -5.07 8.07
N SER A 125 -3.45 -4.77 7.19
CA SER A 125 -3.70 -3.91 6.02
C SER A 125 -4.60 -4.57 4.98
N TRP A 126 -4.66 -5.90 4.93
CA TRP A 126 -5.45 -6.67 3.97
C TRP A 126 -6.81 -7.17 4.50
N GLN A 127 -7.42 -6.45 5.43
CA GLN A 127 -8.79 -6.73 5.84
C GLN A 127 -9.76 -6.37 4.71
N VAL A 128 -10.76 -7.23 4.45
CA VAL A 128 -11.74 -7.02 3.37
C VAL A 128 -12.50 -5.71 3.62
N ASN A 129 -13.01 -5.55 4.83
CA ASN A 129 -13.67 -4.32 5.26
C ASN A 129 -12.62 -3.20 5.47
N PRO A 130 -12.75 -2.05 4.77
CA PRO A 130 -11.81 -0.93 4.90
C PRO A 130 -11.68 -0.38 6.33
N SER A 131 -12.75 -0.41 7.12
CA SER A 131 -12.76 0.12 8.48
C SER A 131 -11.90 -0.68 9.45
N ASP A 132 -11.72 -1.98 9.18
CA ASP A 132 -10.91 -2.88 10.02
C ASP A 132 -9.40 -2.75 9.73
N ARG A 133 -9.05 -2.04 8.66
CA ARG A 133 -7.65 -1.74 8.33
C ARG A 133 -7.13 -0.67 9.28
N PRO A 134 -5.87 -0.72 9.74
CA PRO A 134 -5.29 0.33 10.57
C PRO A 134 -5.25 1.67 9.82
N SER A 135 -5.11 2.76 10.55
CA SER A 135 -4.69 4.02 9.92
C SER A 135 -3.21 3.95 9.57
N PHE A 136 -2.78 4.82 8.66
CA PHE A 136 -1.37 5.03 8.40
C PHE A 136 -0.62 5.36 9.71
N ALA A 137 -1.12 6.27 10.56
CA ALA A 137 -0.47 6.58 11.84
C ALA A 137 -0.18 5.34 12.70
N VAL A 138 -1.15 4.42 12.80
CA VAL A 138 -0.97 3.15 13.53
C VAL A 138 0.08 2.24 12.89
N LEU A 139 0.13 2.18 11.54
CA LEU A 139 1.16 1.42 10.83
C LEU A 139 2.55 1.98 11.10
N LEU A 140 2.69 3.32 11.09
CA LEU A 140 3.94 4.02 11.36
C LEU A 140 4.46 3.71 12.75
N ASP A 141 3.62 3.90 13.77
CA ASP A 141 4.02 3.67 15.16
C ASP A 141 4.37 2.21 15.41
N SER A 142 3.62 1.28 14.79
CA SER A 142 3.94 -0.14 14.84
C SER A 142 5.32 -0.44 14.23
N LEU A 143 5.61 0.09 13.03
CA LEU A 143 6.89 -0.14 12.36
C LEU A 143 8.06 0.48 13.13
N LYS A 144 7.90 1.68 13.69
CA LYS A 144 8.89 2.32 14.56
C LYS A 144 9.17 1.49 15.83
N ALA A 145 8.15 0.86 16.41
CA ALA A 145 8.36 -0.01 17.57
C ALA A 145 9.16 -1.28 17.22
N MET A 146 9.28 -1.63 15.93
CA MET A 146 10.00 -2.81 15.44
C MET A 146 11.43 -2.51 14.95
N VAL A 147 11.98 -1.31 15.24
CA VAL A 147 13.33 -0.88 14.77
C VAL A 147 14.43 -1.91 15.05
N GLY A 148 14.37 -2.65 16.16
CA GLY A 148 15.35 -3.68 16.49
C GLY A 148 15.23 -4.99 15.69
N GLU A 149 14.09 -5.25 15.06
CA GLU A 149 13.78 -6.49 14.33
C GLU A 149 13.81 -6.30 12.80
N VAL A 150 13.84 -5.06 12.33
CA VAL A 150 13.80 -4.70 10.91
C VAL A 150 15.14 -4.06 10.54
N GLU A 151 15.75 -4.50 9.43
CA GLU A 151 16.96 -3.84 8.93
C GLU A 151 16.70 -2.34 8.71
N ALA A 152 17.64 -1.49 9.14
CA ALA A 152 17.50 -0.04 9.08
C ALA A 152 17.16 0.48 7.67
N PHE A 153 17.66 -0.19 6.63
CA PHE A 153 17.35 0.12 5.23
C PHE A 153 15.87 -0.13 4.90
N MET A 154 15.32 -1.28 5.28
CA MET A 154 13.92 -1.64 5.05
C MET A 154 12.98 -0.74 5.82
N LEU A 155 13.32 -0.44 7.07
CA LEU A 155 12.56 0.49 7.89
C LEU A 155 12.56 1.90 7.26
N TYR A 156 13.73 2.35 6.79
CA TYR A 156 13.87 3.65 6.16
C TYR A 156 13.00 3.78 4.89
N VAL A 157 12.99 2.76 4.03
CA VAL A 157 12.11 2.70 2.84
C VAL A 157 10.63 2.76 3.25
N CYS A 158 10.24 1.99 4.27
CA CYS A 158 8.86 1.95 4.77
C CYS A 158 8.40 3.29 5.36
N LEU A 159 9.27 3.98 6.11
CA LEU A 159 9.02 5.25 6.78
C LEU A 159 9.03 6.45 5.81
N GLN A 160 9.89 6.47 4.79
CA GLN A 160 9.94 7.60 3.85
C GLN A 160 8.83 7.55 2.80
N THR A 161 8.39 6.35 2.40
CA THR A 161 7.19 6.19 1.57
C THR A 161 5.95 6.79 2.28
N PHE A 162 5.95 6.79 3.62
CA PHE A 162 4.84 7.20 4.47
C PHE A 162 4.64 8.73 4.59
N THR A 163 5.72 9.49 4.80
CA THR A 163 5.67 10.97 4.97
C THR A 163 5.19 11.71 3.73
N VAL A 164 5.06 11.00 2.60
CA VAL A 164 4.64 11.57 1.30
C VAL A 164 3.17 11.25 0.98
N VAL A 165 2.54 10.35 1.76
CA VAL A 165 1.13 9.93 1.60
C VAL A 165 0.19 10.72 2.52
N ILE A 166 0.70 11.27 3.63
CA ILE A 166 0.01 12.24 4.51
C ILE A 166 0.37 13.65 4.05
#